data_AF-A0AA40SWZ8-F1
#
_entry.id   AF-A0AA40SWZ8-F1
#
_cell.length_a   1.000
_cell.length_b   1.000
_cell.length_c   1.000
_cell.angle_alpha   90.00
_cell.angle_beta   90.00
_cell.angle_gamma   90.00
#
_symmetry.space_group_name_H-M   'P 1'
#
loop_
_entity.id
_entity.type
_entity.pdbx_description
1 polymer ?
#
loop_
_entity_poly.entity_id
_entity_poly.type
_entity_poly.pdbx_seq_one_letter_code
_entity_poly.pdbx_strand_id
1 'polypeptide(L)' 'MAYLDRSFDERAENFRALFAVVDSAIASGNNDQLAFTLNSITEIAKSSPFKDLANLASVRAALDDPEHEWTF' A
#
# COMPACT_ATOMS: atom_id res chain seq x y z
N MET A 1 4.36 13.63 -10.52
CA MET A 1 5.19 12.41 -10.52
C MET A 1 5.95 12.24 -9.22
N ALA A 2 6.70 13.23 -8.71
CA ALA A 2 7.44 13.11 -7.43
C ALA A 2 6.63 12.62 -6.21
N TYR A 3 5.35 13.00 -6.08
CA TYR A 3 4.48 12.51 -4.99
C TYR A 3 4.10 11.02 -5.13
N LEU A 4 3.95 10.56 -6.36
CA LEU A 4 3.64 9.15 -6.65
C LEU A 4 4.87 8.30 -6.39
N ASP A 5 6.04 8.72 -6.88
CA ASP A 5 7.31 8.03 -6.65
C ASP A 5 7.59 7.91 -5.15
N ARG A 6 7.37 8.99 -4.39
CA ARG A 6 7.49 8.98 -2.92
C ARG A 6 6.54 7.99 -2.24
N SER A 7 5.30 7.87 -2.71
CA SER A 7 4.34 6.90 -2.15
C SER A 7 4.77 5.44 -2.39
N PHE A 8 5.44 5.18 -3.51
CA PHE A 8 6.04 3.87 -3.78
C PHE A 8 7.25 3.60 -2.90
N ASP A 9 8.10 4.60 -2.67
CA ASP A 9 9.25 4.50 -1.77
C ASP A 9 8.81 4.21 -0.33
N GLU A 10 7.84 4.97 0.19
CA GLU A 10 7.28 4.77 1.53
C GLU A 10 6.67 3.38 1.68
N ARG A 11 5.95 2.89 0.65
CA ARG A 11 5.42 1.53 0.64
C ARG A 11 6.55 0.49 0.65
N ALA A 12 7.60 0.67 -0.14
CA ALA A 12 8.75 -0.23 -0.16
C ALA A 12 9.47 -0.27 1.20
N GLU A 13 9.60 0.87 1.88
CA GLU A 13 10.15 0.95 3.24
C GLU A 13 9.27 0.20 4.25
N ASN A 14 7.94 0.36 4.17
CA ASN A 14 7.01 -0.37 5.04
C ASN A 14 7.13 -1.89 4.86
N PHE A 15 7.22 -2.39 3.62
CA PHE A 15 7.44 -3.82 3.38
C PHE A 15 8.79 -4.30 3.91
N ARG A 16 9.87 -3.52 3.72
CA ARG A 16 11.19 -3.86 4.28
C ARG A 16 11.15 -3.99 5.82
N ALA A 17 10.47 -3.06 6.49
CA ALA A 17 10.32 -3.11 7.94
C ALA A 17 9.54 -4.34 8.41
N LEU A 18 8.44 -4.68 7.72
CA LEU A 18 7.64 -5.87 8.04
C LEU A 18 8.43 -7.17 7.84
N PHE A 19 9.24 -7.27 6.78
CA PHE A 19 10.09 -8.45 6.58
C PHE A 19 11.18 -8.58 7.65
N ALA A 20 11.76 -7.48 8.12
CA ALA A 20 12.71 -7.52 9.25
C ALA A 20 12.04 -8.04 10.54
N VAL A 21 10.76 -7.70 10.77
CA VAL A 21 10.00 -8.25 11.91
C VAL A 21 9.73 -9.75 11.74
N VAL A 22 9.43 -10.22 10.52
CA VAL A 22 9.31 -11.66 10.20
C VAL A 22 10.61 -12.38 10.54
N ASP A 23 11.76 -11.87 10.09
CA ASP A 23 13.08 -12.47 10.36
C ASP A 23 13.34 -12.57 11.88
N SER A 24 13.03 -11.52 12.63
CA SER A 24 13.16 -11.51 14.09
C SER A 24 12.21 -12.50 14.77
N ALA A 25 10.97 -12.63 14.28
CA ALA A 25 9.99 -13.56 14.83
C ALA A 25 10.41 -15.01 14.59
N ILE A 26 10.95 -15.33 13.41
CA ILE A 26 11.52 -16.64 13.09
C ILE A 26 12.71 -16.93 14.01
N ALA A 27 13.65 -16.00 14.13
CA ALA A 27 14.86 -16.19 14.95
C ALA A 27 14.56 -16.40 16.44
N SER A 28 13.48 -15.79 16.95
CA SER A 28 13.05 -15.92 18.34
C SER A 28 12.04 -17.05 18.59
N GLY A 29 11.58 -17.74 17.55
CA GLY A 29 10.51 -18.74 17.67
C GLY A 29 9.15 -18.16 18.06
N ASN A 30 8.94 -16.85 17.88
CA ASN A 30 7.71 -16.15 18.24
C ASN A 30 6.65 -16.30 17.15
N ASN A 31 5.93 -17.42 17.19
CA ASN A 31 4.92 -17.78 16.19
C ASN A 31 3.72 -16.81 16.14
N ASP A 32 3.35 -16.20 17.27
CA ASP A 32 2.25 -15.23 17.32
C ASP A 32 2.62 -13.95 16.56
N GLN A 33 3.84 -13.45 16.78
CA GLN A 33 4.35 -12.27 16.06
C GLN A 33 4.54 -12.58 14.57
N LEU A 34 4.98 -13.79 14.23
CA LEU A 34 5.11 -14.23 12.84
C LEU A 34 3.74 -14.23 12.14
N ALA A 35 2.73 -14.86 12.74
CA ALA A 35 1.38 -14.94 12.18
C ALA A 35 0.74 -13.54 12.01
N PHE A 36 0.87 -12.68 13.03
CA PHE A 36 0.38 -11.31 12.96
C PHE A 36 1.03 -10.52 11.82
N THR A 37 2.36 -10.58 11.72
CA THR A 37 3.12 -9.81 10.72
C THR A 37 2.82 -10.28 9.29
N LEU A 38 2.72 -11.60 9.07
CA LEU A 38 2.34 -12.17 7.77
C LEU A 38 0.91 -11.77 7.35
N ASN A 39 -0.03 -11.71 8.31
CA ASN A 39 -1.36 -11.21 8.04
C ASN A 39 -1.34 -9.73 7.63
N SER A 40 -0.59 -8.89 8.34
CA SER A 40 -0.42 -7.47 7.98
C SER A 40 0.17 -7.28 6.58
N ILE A 41 1.20 -8.05 6.21
CA ILE A 41 1.79 -8.05 4.86
C ILE A 41 0.73 -8.38 3.81
N THR A 42 -0.10 -9.40 4.07
CA THR A 42 -1.15 -9.84 3.16
C THR A 42 -2.24 -8.77 3.00
N GLU A 43 -2.68 -8.13 4.07
CA GLU A 43 -3.67 -7.05 4.01
C GLU A 43 -3.16 -5.82 3.24
N ILE A 44 -1.90 -5.44 3.43
CA ILE A 44 -1.28 -4.34 2.66
C ILE A 44 -1.12 -4.75 1.19
N ALA A 45 -0.77 -6.01 0.91
CA ALA A 45 -0.68 -6.49 -0.48
C ALA A 45 -2.04 -6.48 -1.18
N LYS A 46 -3.14 -6.77 -0.45
CA LYS A 46 -4.52 -6.68 -0.96
C LYS A 46 -4.93 -5.24 -1.30
N SER A 47 -4.43 -4.24 -0.57
CA SER A 47 -4.60 -2.83 -0.96
C SER A 47 -3.69 -2.54 -2.16
N SER A 48 -4.22 -2.76 -3.37
CA SER A 48 -3.47 -2.55 -4.61
C SER A 48 -3.05 -1.09 -4.75
N PRO A 49 -1.75 -0.77 -4.91
CA PRO A 49 -1.30 0.60 -5.16
C PRO A 49 -1.82 1.13 -6.52
N PHE A 50 -2.19 0.22 -7.43
CA PHE A 50 -2.85 0.60 -8.67
C PHE A 50 -4.29 1.05 -8.48
N LYS A 51 -4.95 0.69 -7.36
CA LYS A 51 -6.29 1.19 -7.05
C LYS A 51 -6.25 2.69 -6.76
N ASP A 52 -5.26 3.14 -5.99
CA ASP A 52 -5.08 4.56 -5.68
C ASP A 52 -4.58 5.36 -6.89
N LEU A 53 -3.73 4.75 -7.72
CA LEU A 53 -3.33 5.30 -9.01
C LEU A 53 -4.48 5.43 -10.01
N ALA A 54 -5.31 4.38 -10.13
CA ALA A 54 -6.52 4.42 -10.95
C ALA A 54 -7.45 5.53 -10.44
N ASN A 55 -7.66 5.63 -9.12
CA ASN A 55 -8.42 6.73 -8.53
C ASN A 55 -7.85 8.11 -8.90
N LEU A 56 -6.54 8.32 -8.80
CA LEU A 56 -5.94 9.62 -9.17
C LEU A 56 -6.05 9.93 -10.66
N ALA A 57 -5.84 8.93 -11.53
CA ALA A 57 -6.02 9.09 -12.97
C ALA A 57 -7.48 9.36 -13.34
N SER A 58 -8.42 8.68 -12.68
CA SER A 58 -9.87 8.87 -12.83
C SER A 58 -10.31 10.25 -12.32
N VAL A 59 -9.81 10.69 -11.16
CA VAL A 59 -10.08 12.03 -10.62
C VAL A 59 -9.52 13.10 -11.55
N ARG A 60 -8.31 12.90 -12.11
CA ARG A 60 -7.75 13.84 -13.09
C ARG A 60 -8.58 13.88 -14.37
N ALA A 61 -8.98 12.73 -14.90
CA ALA A 61 -9.84 12.65 -16.07
C ALA A 61 -11.20 13.34 -15.84
N ALA A 62 -11.77 13.21 -14.63
CA ALA A 62 -12.99 13.88 -14.22
C ALA A 62 -12.81 15.40 -14.04
N LEU A 63 -11.63 15.87 -13.61
CA LEU A 63 -11.29 17.29 -13.55
C LEU A 63 -11.05 17.90 -14.94
N ASP A 64 -10.55 17.10 -15.88
CA ASP A 64 -10.33 17.50 -17.28
C ASP A 64 -11.64 17.46 -18.10
N ASP A 65 -12.73 16.90 -17.56
CA ASP A 65 -14.06 16.83 -18.17
C ASP A 65 -15.02 17.90 -17.57
N PRO A 66 -15.32 18.98 -18.30
CA PRO A 66 -16.16 20.08 -17.80
C PRO A 66 -17.63 19.71 -17.61
N GLU A 67 -18.09 18.58 -18.15
CA GLU A 67 -19.47 18.08 -18.00
C GLU A 67 -19.58 17.04 -16.87
N HIS A 68 -18.48 16.79 -16.14
CA HIS A 68 -18.45 15.76 -15.11
C HIS A 68 -19.31 16.13 -13.89
N GLU A 69 -20.40 15.38 -13.68
CA GLU A 69 -21.23 15.48 -12.47
C GLU A 69 -20.72 14.54 -11.37
N TRP A 70 -20.36 15.10 -10.23
CA TRP A 70 -19.89 14.33 -9.06
C TRP A 70 -21.07 13.78 -8.26
N THR A 71 -21.21 12.45 -8.19
CA THR A 71 -22.18 11.78 -7.31
C THR A 71 -21.50 11.29 -6.03
N PHE A 72 -22.05 11.66 -4.86
CA PHE A 72 -21.52 11.35 -3.52
C PHE A 72 -22.19 10.12 -2.89
#